data_AF-A0A6B3FGA1-F1
#
_entry.id   AF-A0A6B3FGA1-F1
#
_cell.length_a   1.000
_cell.length_b   1.000
_cell.length_c   1.000
_cell.angle_alpha   90.00
_cell.angle_beta   90.00
_cell.angle_gamma   90.00
#
_symmetry.space_group_name_H-M   'P 1'
#
loop_
_entity.id
_entity.type
_entity.pdbx_description
1 polymer ?
#
loop_
_entity_poly.entity_id
_entity_poly.type
_entity_poly.pdbx_seq_one_letter_code
_entity_poly.pdbx_strand_id
1 'polypeptide(L)'
;HYYFRDFWNADTGMLAALHVLAALGEQPGPLSGLVAQYDRYVGSGEVNSTVSDQAAATDRVRLAFASPDVTIDTLDGLTVTAADWWFNLRPSNT
;
A
#
# COMPACT_ATOMS: atom_id res chain seq x y z
N HIS A 1 -1.81 2.79 10.31
CA HIS A 1 -1.32 3.71 11.34
C HIS A 1 -0.89 5.00 10.66
N TYR A 2 -1.28 6.15 11.20
CA TYR A 2 -0.94 7.47 10.66
C TYR A 2 -0.04 8.19 11.65
N TYR A 3 1.16 8.56 11.21
CA TYR A 3 2.17 9.23 12.01
C TYR A 3 2.25 10.70 11.60
N PHE A 4 2.29 11.61 12.56
CA PHE A 4 2.35 13.05 12.31
C PHE A 4 3.62 13.62 12.91
N ARG A 5 4.44 14.29 12.07
CA ARG A 5 5.72 14.89 12.50
C ARG A 5 5.52 15.84 13.67
N ASP A 6 4.55 16.73 13.55
CA ASP A 6 4.26 17.77 14.54
C ASP A 6 3.49 17.23 15.76
N PHE A 7 3.23 15.91 15.77
CA PHE A 7 2.73 15.14 16.91
C PHE A 7 3.79 14.12 17.37
N TRP A 8 5.04 14.56 17.48
CA TRP A 8 6.19 13.78 17.94
C TRP A 8 6.47 12.49 17.15
N ASN A 9 6.08 12.44 15.87
CA ASN A 9 6.11 11.21 15.07
C ASN A 9 5.37 10.03 15.74
N ALA A 10 4.34 10.32 16.55
CA ALA A 10 3.51 9.31 17.19
C ALA A 10 2.32 8.95 16.28
N ASP A 11 1.81 7.72 16.44
CA ASP A 11 0.62 7.29 15.72
C ASP A 11 -0.65 7.83 16.38
N THR A 12 -1.57 8.34 15.57
CA THR A 12 -2.88 8.77 16.07
C THR A 12 -3.95 8.71 14.99
N GLY A 13 -4.90 7.78 15.17
CA GLY A 13 -6.07 7.68 14.28
C GLY A 13 -7.02 8.88 14.42
N MET A 14 -7.06 9.51 15.60
CA MET A 14 -7.98 10.62 15.87
C MET A 14 -7.58 11.88 15.12
N LEU A 15 -6.29 12.22 15.06
CA LEU A 15 -5.83 13.38 14.30
C LEU A 15 -6.06 13.18 12.79
N ALA A 16 -5.80 11.97 12.28
CA ALA A 16 -6.11 11.60 10.90
C ALA A 16 -7.60 11.77 10.58
N ALA A 17 -8.49 11.30 11.48
CA ALA A 17 -9.94 11.45 11.31
C ALA A 17 -10.37 12.92 11.31
N LEU A 18 -9.79 13.77 12.18
CA LEU A 18 -10.06 15.20 12.19
C LEU A 18 -9.64 15.89 10.89
N HIS A 19 -8.51 15.52 10.29
CA HIS A 19 -8.11 16.02 8.98
C HIS A 19 -9.10 15.62 7.87
N VAL A 20 -9.58 14.38 7.87
CA VAL A 20 -10.60 13.93 6.91
C VAL A 20 -11.92 14.69 7.09
N LEU A 21 -12.35 14.93 8.33
CA LEU A 21 -13.56 15.71 8.62
C LEU A 21 -13.42 17.16 8.19
N ALA A 22 -12.25 17.79 8.41
CA ALA A 22 -11.99 19.15 7.93
C ALA A 22 -12.07 19.24 6.40
N ALA A 23 -11.38 18.33 5.69
CA ALA A 23 -11.42 18.28 4.22
C ALA A 23 -12.83 18.01 3.68
N LEU A 24 -13.61 17.15 4.35
CA LEU A 24 -14.99 16.89 3.99
C LEU A 24 -15.87 18.14 4.19
N GLY A 25 -15.66 18.88 5.28
CA GLY A 25 -16.41 20.08 5.62
C GLY A 25 -16.12 21.30 4.72
N GLU A 26 -15.02 21.28 3.98
CA GLU A 26 -14.65 22.34 3.02
C GLU A 26 -15.37 22.23 1.66
N GLN A 27 -16.16 21.17 1.45
CA GLN A 27 -16.88 20.94 0.18
C GLN A 27 -18.31 20.39 0.39
N PRO A 28 -19.23 20.57 -0.56
CA PRO A 28 -20.65 20.22 -0.38
C PRO A 28 -21.01 18.76 -0.72
N GLY A 29 -20.11 17.98 -1.34
CA GLY A 29 -20.36 16.62 -1.79
C GLY A 29 -20.18 15.54 -0.71
N PRO A 30 -20.47 14.26 -1.02
CA PRO A 30 -20.28 13.16 -0.08
C PRO A 30 -18.80 12.76 0.02
N LEU A 31 -18.44 12.08 1.13
CA LEU A 31 -17.10 11.52 1.33
C LEU A 31 -16.68 10.56 0.19
N SER A 32 -17.62 9.80 -0.37
CA SER A 32 -17.34 8.90 -1.49
C SER A 32 -16.80 9.65 -2.72
N GLY A 33 -17.34 10.84 -3.02
CA GLY A 33 -16.84 11.69 -4.09
C GLY A 33 -15.44 12.24 -3.78
N LEU A 34 -15.20 12.64 -2.53
CA LEU A 34 -13.89 13.12 -2.08
C LEU A 34 -12.82 12.03 -2.19
N VAL A 35 -13.13 10.77 -1.86
CA VAL A 35 -12.17 9.67 -1.90
C VAL A 35 -11.97 9.12 -3.31
N ALA A 36 -13.00 9.10 -4.16
CA ALA A 36 -12.94 8.53 -5.50
C ALA A 36 -11.84 9.15 -6.39
N GLN A 37 -11.50 10.42 -6.20
CA GLN A 37 -10.41 11.08 -6.96
C GLN A 37 -9.02 10.50 -6.66
N TYR A 38 -8.86 9.83 -5.52
CA TYR A 38 -7.60 9.21 -5.08
C TYR A 38 -7.60 7.69 -5.30
N ASP A 39 -8.74 7.10 -5.66
CA ASP A 39 -8.89 5.67 -5.90
C ASP A 39 -8.48 5.30 -7.33
N ARG A 40 -7.16 5.15 -7.54
CA ARG A 40 -6.56 4.92 -8.86
C ARG A 40 -6.53 3.45 -9.27
N TYR A 41 -6.44 2.53 -8.32
CA TYR A 41 -6.16 1.12 -8.57
C TYR A 41 -7.23 0.23 -7.94
N VAL A 42 -7.61 -0.84 -8.63
CA VAL A 42 -8.38 -1.91 -8.00
C VAL A 42 -7.44 -2.73 -7.11
N GLY A 43 -7.63 -2.64 -5.80
CA GLY A 43 -6.86 -3.42 -4.83
C GLY A 43 -7.34 -4.87 -4.73
N SER A 44 -6.40 -5.83 -4.68
CA SER A 44 -6.71 -7.24 -4.38
C SER A 44 -7.11 -7.48 -2.92
N GLY A 45 -6.81 -6.52 -2.03
CA GLY A 45 -6.67 -6.79 -0.61
C GLY A 45 -5.40 -7.59 -0.29
N GLU A 46 -5.23 -7.96 0.97
CA GLU A 46 -4.14 -8.81 1.42
C GLU A 46 -4.47 -10.28 1.16
N VAL A 47 -3.58 -10.98 0.43
CA VAL A 47 -3.71 -12.42 0.15
C VAL A 47 -2.58 -13.16 0.87
N ASN A 48 -2.95 -14.04 1.80
CA ASN A 48 -2.00 -14.82 2.59
C ASN A 48 -1.79 -16.21 1.99
N SER A 49 -0.52 -16.63 1.88
CA SER A 49 -0.13 -17.94 1.35
C SER A 49 0.86 -18.63 2.28
N THR A 50 0.56 -19.87 2.65
CA THR A 50 1.49 -20.70 3.43
C THR A 50 2.46 -21.40 2.47
N VAL A 51 3.76 -21.20 2.69
CA VAL A 51 4.83 -21.81 1.90
C VAL A 51 5.86 -22.47 2.81
N SER A 52 6.49 -23.54 2.33
CA SER A 52 7.56 -24.24 3.07
C SER A 52 8.87 -23.48 3.11
N ASP A 53 9.12 -22.62 2.12
CA ASP A 53 10.33 -21.79 2.01
C ASP A 53 9.94 -20.43 1.40
N GLN A 54 9.97 -19.40 2.25
CA GLN A 54 9.59 -18.03 1.88
C GLN A 54 10.61 -17.37 0.93
N ALA A 55 11.90 -17.67 1.11
CA ALA A 55 12.97 -17.10 0.27
C ALA A 55 12.87 -17.68 -1.14
N ALA A 56 12.77 -19.01 -1.26
CA ALA A 56 12.60 -19.67 -2.55
C ALA A 56 11.30 -19.26 -3.25
N ALA A 57 10.21 -19.05 -2.51
CA ALA A 57 8.95 -18.55 -3.08
C ALA A 57 9.09 -17.12 -3.63
N THR A 58 9.68 -16.21 -2.85
CA THR A 58 9.92 -14.83 -3.27
C THR A 58 10.81 -14.76 -4.50
N ASP A 59 11.88 -15.56 -4.56
CA ASP A 59 12.78 -15.59 -5.73
C ASP A 59 12.10 -16.11 -6.99
N ARG A 60 11.22 -17.13 -6.87
CA ARG A 60 10.43 -17.58 -8.02
C ARG A 60 9.54 -16.47 -8.58
N VAL A 61 8.90 -15.69 -7.71
CA VAL A 61 8.06 -14.56 -8.14
C VAL A 61 8.93 -13.47 -8.77
N ARG A 62 10.06 -13.11 -8.15
CA ARG A 62 10.99 -12.11 -8.68
C ARG A 62 11.47 -12.47 -10.09
N LEU A 63 11.84 -13.74 -10.31
CA LEU A 63 12.27 -14.22 -11.63
C LEU A 63 11.13 -14.22 -12.65
N ALA A 64 9.92 -14.61 -12.26
CA ALA A 64 8.76 -14.65 -13.15
C ALA A 64 8.35 -13.27 -13.67
N PHE A 65 8.58 -12.22 -12.89
CA PHE A 65 8.23 -10.85 -13.25
C PHE A 65 9.43 -9.99 -13.69
N ALA A 66 10.64 -10.56 -13.77
CA ALA A 66 11.82 -9.83 -14.24
C ALA A 66 11.68 -9.47 -15.72
N SER A 67 11.39 -8.20 -15.99
CA SER A 67 11.21 -7.64 -17.33
C SER A 67 11.77 -6.21 -17.37
N PRO A 68 12.25 -5.71 -18.53
CA PRO A 68 12.62 -4.31 -18.70
C PRO A 68 11.50 -3.31 -18.40
N ASP A 69 10.24 -3.75 -18.49
CA ASP A 69 9.05 -2.90 -18.31
C ASP A 69 8.60 -2.73 -16.85
N VAL A 70 9.32 -3.35 -15.91
CA VAL A 70 9.00 -3.25 -14.48
C VAL A 70 10.20 -2.81 -13.65
N THR A 71 9.92 -2.11 -12.56
CA THR A 71 10.90 -1.81 -11.51
C THR A 71 10.73 -2.79 -10.36
N ILE A 72 11.86 -3.33 -9.89
CA ILE A 72 11.91 -4.21 -8.72
C ILE A 72 12.58 -3.44 -7.57
N ASP A 73 11.91 -3.42 -6.42
CA ASP A 73 12.43 -2.92 -5.15
C ASP A 73 12.37 -4.01 -4.08
N THR A 74 13.37 -4.03 -3.19
CA THR A 74 13.51 -5.05 -2.14
C THR A 74 13.64 -4.46 -0.74
N LEU A 75 13.18 -3.23 -0.50
CA LEU A 75 13.30 -2.56 0.79
C LEU A 75 12.43 -3.23 1.88
N ASP A 76 11.19 -3.59 1.55
CA ASP A 76 10.25 -4.28 2.44
C ASP A 76 9.56 -5.43 1.67
N GLY A 77 10.27 -6.55 1.54
CA GLY A 77 9.86 -7.70 0.74
C GLY A 77 10.26 -7.57 -0.73
N LEU A 78 9.34 -7.87 -1.64
CA LEU A 78 9.49 -7.72 -3.08
C LEU A 78 8.35 -6.84 -3.61
N THR A 79 8.69 -5.62 -4.00
CA THR A 79 7.76 -4.72 -4.71
C THR A 79 8.05 -4.77 -6.20
N VAL A 80 7.03 -5.06 -7.00
CA VAL A 80 7.10 -5.02 -8.46
C VAL A 80 6.15 -3.93 -8.95
N THR A 81 6.68 -2.97 -9.70
CA THR A 81 5.92 -1.83 -10.23
C THR A 81 5.99 -1.81 -11.75
N ALA A 82 4.83 -1.85 -12.41
CA ALA A 82 4.65 -1.65 -13.83
C ALA A 82 4.01 -0.27 -14.12
N ALA A 83 3.63 -0.02 -15.38
CA ALA A 83 3.03 1.27 -15.78
C ALA A 83 1.67 1.55 -15.13
N ASP A 84 0.83 0.52 -14.96
CA ASP A 84 -0.57 0.63 -14.56
C ASP A 84 -0.96 -0.29 -13.39
N TRP A 85 -0.02 -1.11 -12.89
CA TRP A 85 -0.22 -1.97 -11.74
C TRP A 85 1.06 -2.12 -10.92
N TRP A 86 0.90 -2.54 -9.67
CA TRP A 86 2.00 -2.93 -8.81
C TRP A 86 1.51 -3.97 -7.81
N PHE A 87 2.43 -4.74 -7.24
CA PHE A 87 2.15 -5.55 -6.06
C PHE A 87 3.35 -5.53 -5.11
N ASN A 88 3.08 -5.90 -3.86
CA ASN A 88 4.11 -6.13 -2.86
C ASN A 88 3.91 -7.53 -2.26
N LEU A 89 4.99 -8.31 -2.26
CA LEU A 89 5.05 -9.66 -1.70
C LEU A 89 6.01 -9.63 -0.52
N ARG A 90 5.48 -9.86 0.68
CA ARG A 90 6.26 -9.80 1.93
C ARG A 90 6.25 -11.13 2.67
N PRO A 91 7.38 -11.55 3.25
CA PRO A 91 7.37 -12.60 4.26
C PRO A 91 6.56 -12.13 5.47
N SER A 92 5.73 -13.01 6.04
CA SER A 92 5.06 -12.73 7.31
C SER A 92 6.10 -12.64 8.42
N ASN A 93 6.12 -11.50 9.12
CA ASN A 93 6.95 -11.29 10.30
C ASN A 93 6.22 -11.60 11.63
N THR A 94 4.98 -12.08 11.54
CA THR A 94 4.14 -12.57 12.64
C THR A 94 3.96 -14.07 12.56
#